data_AF-A0A849SNP3-F1
#
_entry.id   AF-A0A849SNP3-F1
#
_cell.length_a   1.000
_cell.length_b   1.000
_cell.length_c   1.000
_cell.angle_alpha   90.00
_cell.angle_beta   90.00
_cell.angle_gamma   90.00
#
_symmetry.space_group_name_H-M   'P 1'
#
loop_
_entity.id
_entity.type
_entity.pdbx_description
1 polymer ?
#
loop_
_entity_poly.entity_id
_entity_poly.type
_entity_poly.pdbx_seq_one_letter_code
_entity_poly.pdbx_strand_id
1 'polypeptide(L)'
;MAESSESEVVAGAGEHCAQCGKSLTPTDRVAAGDRVFCRSCYANLRAELEQAVGEMSSEINYVNGTVGAILGGAVGALVWWAFTVLTNISFGLIAVGIGFAVGWGVVKFSGGKRSHGLQAISIVVALASYCAATYFVNMTFINRALEKQGEAMRIGFPPQSFELFGRVLSSDLGLMDLVFVAIVVYQAWSIPKPVALPPSLTT
;
A
#
# COMPACT_ATOMS: atom_id res chain seq x y z
N MET A 1 16.42 -35.21 -64.39
CA MET A 1 17.53 -34.45 -63.78
C MET A 1 16.90 -33.62 -62.69
N ALA A 2 17.19 -34.02 -61.45
CA ALA A 2 16.73 -33.38 -60.23
C ALA A 2 17.63 -32.18 -59.93
N GLU A 3 17.08 -31.09 -59.45
CA GLU A 3 17.74 -30.28 -58.42
C GLU A 3 16.70 -29.40 -57.72
N SER A 4 16.45 -29.80 -56.47
CA SER A 4 15.87 -29.03 -55.39
C SER A 4 16.89 -27.99 -54.90
N SER A 5 16.44 -26.76 -54.68
CA SER A 5 17.09 -25.81 -53.77
C SER A 5 15.95 -25.05 -53.07
N GLU A 6 15.42 -25.61 -51.99
CA GLU A 6 15.81 -25.25 -50.62
C GLU A 6 15.52 -23.77 -50.33
N SER A 7 14.37 -23.59 -49.69
CA SER A 7 14.02 -22.46 -48.85
C SER A 7 15.15 -22.14 -47.87
N GLU A 8 15.89 -21.07 -48.13
CA GLU A 8 16.82 -20.49 -47.16
C GLU A 8 15.99 -19.85 -46.05
N VAL A 9 15.82 -20.63 -44.98
CA VAL A 9 15.35 -20.17 -43.68
C VAL A 9 16.32 -19.09 -43.23
N VAL A 10 15.87 -17.84 -43.12
CA VAL A 10 16.67 -16.75 -42.52
C VAL A 10 16.86 -17.07 -41.03
N ALA A 11 17.86 -17.90 -40.75
CA ALA A 11 18.35 -18.19 -39.43
C ALA A 11 19.35 -17.10 -39.04
N GLY A 12 19.06 -16.37 -37.96
CA GLY A 12 20.08 -15.67 -37.18
C GLY A 12 20.22 -14.16 -37.45
N ALA A 13 19.18 -13.37 -37.15
CA ALA A 13 19.46 -12.06 -36.57
C ALA A 13 20.01 -12.31 -35.17
N GLY A 14 21.33 -12.22 -35.00
CA GLY A 14 21.98 -12.45 -33.71
C GLY A 14 21.42 -11.50 -32.66
N GLU A 15 20.67 -12.01 -31.70
CA GLU A 15 20.24 -11.23 -30.55
C GLU A 15 21.49 -10.87 -29.74
N HIS A 16 21.72 -9.59 -29.50
CA HIS A 16 22.85 -9.12 -28.70
C HIS A 16 22.42 -8.89 -27.24
N CYS A 17 23.28 -9.24 -26.29
CA CYS A 17 23.05 -8.93 -24.89
C CYS A 17 22.90 -7.42 -24.67
N ALA A 18 21.81 -6.99 -24.02
CA ALA A 18 21.53 -5.58 -23.78
C ALA A 18 22.54 -4.88 -22.84
N GLN A 19 23.30 -5.63 -22.04
CA GLN A 19 24.28 -5.08 -21.11
C GLN A 19 25.71 -5.02 -21.69
N CYS A 20 26.14 -6.07 -22.39
CA CYS A 20 27.55 -6.21 -22.83
C CYS A 20 27.73 -6.29 -24.35
N GLY A 21 26.65 -6.31 -25.14
CA GLY A 21 26.70 -6.36 -26.61
C GLY A 21 27.12 -7.72 -27.21
N LYS A 22 27.44 -8.73 -26.38
CA LYS A 22 27.82 -10.07 -26.85
C LYS A 22 26.70 -10.70 -27.69
N SER A 23 27.04 -11.31 -28.82
CA SER A 23 26.10 -12.12 -29.61
C SER A 23 25.68 -13.35 -28.80
N LEU A 24 24.36 -13.57 -28.71
CA LEU A 24 23.78 -14.62 -27.89
C LEU A 24 23.55 -15.88 -28.74
N THR A 25 23.94 -17.02 -28.18
CA THR A 25 23.50 -18.33 -28.68
C THR A 25 22.16 -18.70 -28.02
N PRO A 26 21.38 -19.62 -28.62
CA PRO A 26 20.13 -20.08 -28.01
C PRO A 26 20.27 -20.65 -26.59
N THR A 27 21.47 -21.09 -26.21
CA THR A 27 21.78 -21.67 -24.90
C THR A 27 22.21 -20.65 -23.84
N ASP A 28 22.76 -19.49 -24.24
CA ASP A 28 23.28 -18.42 -23.35
C ASP A 28 22.31 -17.24 -23.20
N ARG A 29 21.20 -17.24 -23.94
CA ARG A 29 20.18 -16.17 -23.86
C ARG A 29 19.25 -16.35 -22.67
N VAL A 30 18.96 -15.23 -21.99
CA VAL A 30 17.97 -15.10 -20.93
C VAL A 30 17.06 -13.91 -21.27
N ALA A 31 15.76 -14.15 -21.39
CA ALA A 31 14.78 -13.09 -21.59
C ALA A 31 14.34 -12.46 -20.26
N ALA A 32 14.32 -11.13 -20.19
CA ALA A 32 13.88 -10.36 -19.03
C ALA A 32 13.03 -9.16 -19.49
N GLY A 33 11.70 -9.35 -19.54
CA GLY A 33 10.79 -8.38 -20.12
C GLY A 33 11.07 -8.18 -21.62
N ASP A 34 11.20 -6.93 -22.05
CA ASP A 34 11.44 -6.56 -23.46
C ASP A 34 12.91 -6.63 -23.87
N ARG A 35 13.80 -7.19 -23.03
CA ARG A 35 15.24 -7.25 -23.27
C ARG A 35 15.79 -8.66 -23.06
N VAL A 36 16.91 -8.94 -23.72
CA VAL A 36 17.65 -10.21 -23.63
C VAL A 36 19.07 -9.99 -23.10
N PHE A 37 19.51 -10.89 -22.22
CA PHE A 37 20.79 -10.81 -21.54
C PHE A 37 21.55 -12.14 -21.65
N CYS A 38 22.88 -12.06 -21.54
CA CYS A 38 23.73 -13.24 -21.38
C CYS A 38 23.58 -13.83 -19.97
N ARG A 39 23.79 -15.15 -19.76
CA ARG A 39 23.59 -15.77 -18.43
C ARG A 39 24.42 -15.11 -17.33
N SER A 40 25.69 -14.77 -17.59
CA SER A 40 26.56 -14.11 -16.61
C SER A 40 26.13 -12.67 -16.33
N CYS A 41 25.74 -11.93 -17.37
CA CYS A 41 25.24 -10.56 -17.28
C CYS A 41 23.97 -10.51 -16.42
N TYR A 42 23.04 -11.43 -16.68
CA TYR A 42 21.80 -11.56 -15.93
C TYR A 42 22.05 -11.94 -14.47
N ALA A 43 22.98 -12.87 -14.21
CA ALA A 43 23.35 -13.27 -12.85
C ALA A 43 23.94 -12.11 -12.03
N ASN A 44 24.86 -11.32 -12.61
CA ASN A 44 25.46 -10.17 -11.93
C ASN A 44 24.42 -9.08 -11.64
N LEU A 45 23.60 -8.72 -12.64
CA LEU A 45 22.57 -7.70 -12.49
C LEU A 45 21.52 -8.11 -11.45
N ARG A 46 21.21 -9.41 -11.38
CA ARG A 46 20.32 -9.97 -10.37
C ARG A 46 20.95 -9.91 -8.98
N ALA A 47 22.22 -10.25 -8.83
CA ALA A 47 22.92 -10.17 -7.54
C ALA A 47 22.95 -8.73 -7.00
N GLU A 48 23.22 -7.75 -7.86
CA GLU A 48 23.13 -6.32 -7.50
C GLU A 48 21.72 -5.92 -7.05
N LEU A 49 20.70 -6.38 -7.77
CA LEU A 49 19.30 -6.09 -7.44
C LEU A 49 18.86 -6.77 -6.13
N GLU A 50 19.28 -8.01 -5.90
CA GLU A 50 19.05 -8.76 -4.66
C GLU A 50 19.72 -8.07 -3.47
N GLN A 51 20.93 -7.55 -3.64
CA GLN A 51 21.63 -6.78 -2.61
C GLN A 51 20.89 -5.47 -2.30
N ALA A 52 20.52 -4.70 -3.32
CA ALA A 52 19.77 -3.45 -3.15
C ALA A 52 18.39 -3.66 -2.49
N VAL A 53 17.68 -4.74 -2.85
CA VAL A 53 16.40 -5.10 -2.22
C VAL A 53 16.60 -5.59 -0.79
N GLY A 54 17.67 -6.35 -0.54
CA GLY A 54 18.07 -6.78 0.80
C GLY A 54 18.27 -5.59 1.74
N GLU A 55 19.01 -4.57 1.29
CA GLU A 55 19.26 -3.34 2.04
C GLU A 55 17.99 -2.53 2.35
N MET A 56 17.00 -2.53 1.44
CA MET A 56 15.69 -1.89 1.70
C MET A 56 14.89 -2.60 2.81
N SER A 57 15.20 -3.87 3.10
CA SER A 57 14.51 -4.71 4.08
C SER A 57 15.30 -4.94 5.37
N SER A 58 16.59 -4.59 5.41
CA SER A 58 17.45 -4.72 6.59
C SER A 58 17.34 -3.50 7.51
N GLU A 59 17.62 -3.68 8.81
CA GLU A 59 17.65 -2.61 9.82
C GLU A 59 16.40 -1.69 9.85
N ILE A 60 15.21 -2.29 9.80
CA ILE A 60 13.96 -1.53 9.78
C ILE A 60 13.68 -0.95 11.17
N ASN A 61 13.52 0.36 11.25
CA ASN A 61 13.08 1.03 12.47
C ASN A 61 11.54 0.97 12.57
N TYR A 62 11.03 -0.12 13.14
CA TYR A 62 9.59 -0.33 13.34
C TYR A 62 8.96 0.68 14.29
N VAL A 63 9.73 1.19 15.28
CA VAL A 63 9.24 2.18 16.24
C VAL A 63 8.93 3.49 15.53
N ASN A 64 9.90 4.04 14.80
CA ASN A 64 9.70 5.27 14.05
C ASN A 64 8.62 5.10 12.99
N GLY A 65 8.60 3.97 12.27
CA GLY A 65 7.52 3.65 11.33
C GLY A 65 6.14 3.70 12.00
N THR A 66 5.99 3.09 13.17
CA THR A 66 4.72 3.11 13.93
C THR A 66 4.32 4.52 14.33
N VAL A 67 5.27 5.34 14.81
CA VAL A 67 5.02 6.75 15.14
C VAL A 67 4.54 7.51 13.89
N GLY A 68 5.21 7.33 12.75
CA GLY A 68 4.81 7.94 11.48
C GLY A 68 3.40 7.51 11.04
N ALA A 69 3.07 6.23 11.19
CA ALA A 69 1.74 5.71 10.90
C ALA A 69 0.67 6.36 11.79
N ILE A 70 0.91 6.47 13.10
CA ILE A 70 -0.03 7.07 14.06
C ILE A 70 -0.24 8.55 13.75
N LEU A 71 0.83 9.30 13.47
CA LEU A 71 0.74 10.71 13.10
C LEU A 71 -0.05 10.90 11.80
N GLY A 72 0.24 10.08 10.78
CA GLY A 72 -0.50 10.09 9.51
C GLY A 72 -1.98 9.77 9.70
N GLY A 73 -2.28 8.76 10.53
CA GLY A 73 -3.64 8.35 10.87
C GLY A 73 -4.42 9.41 11.64
N ALA A 74 -3.79 10.04 12.64
CA ALA A 74 -4.38 11.13 13.40
C ALA A 74 -4.71 12.34 12.50
N VAL A 75 -3.78 12.75 11.63
CA VAL A 75 -4.02 13.83 10.66
C VAL A 75 -5.15 13.47 9.70
N GLY A 76 -5.13 12.25 9.15
CA GLY A 76 -6.18 11.78 8.25
C GLY A 76 -7.57 11.77 8.91
N ALA A 77 -7.65 11.25 10.14
CA ALA A 77 -8.89 11.21 10.92
C ALA A 77 -9.45 12.60 11.22
N LEU A 78 -8.58 13.55 11.62
CA LEU A 78 -8.98 14.92 11.90
C LEU A 78 -9.46 15.66 10.65
N VAL A 79 -8.75 15.49 9.53
CA VAL A 79 -9.14 16.09 8.25
C VAL A 79 -10.49 15.55 7.80
N TRP A 80 -10.71 14.24 7.91
CA TRP A 80 -12.00 13.65 7.56
C TRP A 80 -13.13 14.14 8.48
N TRP A 81 -12.93 14.08 9.79
CA TRP A 81 -13.92 14.55 10.74
C TRP A 81 -14.30 16.00 10.47
N ALA A 82 -13.32 16.90 10.35
CA ALA A 82 -13.55 18.32 10.08
C ALA A 82 -14.30 18.53 8.76
N PHE A 83 -13.89 17.84 7.68
CA PHE A 83 -14.56 17.96 6.39
C PHE A 83 -16.03 17.51 6.44
N THR A 84 -16.30 16.33 7.01
CA THR A 84 -17.66 15.78 7.07
C THR A 84 -18.58 16.65 7.93
N VAL A 85 -18.08 17.15 9.06
CA VAL A 85 -18.86 17.99 9.97
C VAL A 85 -19.20 19.36 9.37
N LEU A 86 -18.32 19.91 8.53
CA LEU A 86 -18.52 21.20 7.85
C LEU A 86 -19.42 21.07 6.62
N THR A 87 -19.26 20.01 5.84
CA THR A 87 -19.98 19.83 4.57
C THR A 87 -21.29 19.06 4.72
N ASN A 88 -21.47 18.29 5.80
CA ASN A 88 -22.55 17.31 5.97
C ASN A 88 -22.58 16.24 4.86
N ILE A 89 -21.44 16.02 4.17
CA ILE A 89 -21.31 15.03 3.11
C ILE A 89 -20.21 14.04 3.48
N SER A 90 -20.54 12.75 3.48
CA SER A 90 -19.57 11.65 3.64
C SER A 90 -19.00 11.28 2.27
N PHE A 91 -17.73 11.65 2.02
CA PHE A 91 -17.07 11.42 0.74
C PHE A 91 -16.05 10.29 0.84
N GLY A 92 -16.27 9.20 0.09
CA GLY A 92 -15.36 8.04 0.08
C GLY A 92 -13.92 8.36 -0.37
N LEU A 93 -13.71 9.45 -1.09
CA LEU A 93 -12.37 9.92 -1.47
C LEU A 93 -11.50 10.24 -0.25
N ILE A 94 -12.09 10.62 0.87
CA ILE A 94 -11.33 10.95 2.08
C ILE A 94 -10.82 9.68 2.78
N ALA A 95 -11.50 8.54 2.60
CA ALA A 95 -11.02 7.23 3.05
C ALA A 95 -9.67 6.87 2.39
N VAL A 96 -9.48 7.24 1.12
CA VAL A 96 -8.17 7.16 0.44
C VAL A 96 -7.12 8.00 1.18
N GLY A 97 -7.50 9.20 1.62
CA GLY A 97 -6.63 10.11 2.36
C GLY A 97 -6.08 9.51 3.66
N ILE A 98 -6.91 8.82 4.45
CA ILE A 98 -6.43 8.16 5.69
C ILE A 98 -5.43 7.06 5.36
N GLY A 99 -5.82 6.11 4.51
CA GLY A 99 -4.96 4.97 4.18
C GLY A 99 -3.64 5.43 3.55
N PHE A 100 -3.70 6.46 2.70
CA PHE A 100 -2.52 7.10 2.12
C PHE A 100 -1.65 7.77 3.19
N ALA A 101 -2.21 8.59 4.07
CA ALA A 101 -1.44 9.30 5.10
C ALA A 101 -0.75 8.33 6.07
N VAL A 102 -1.43 7.24 6.45
CA VAL A 102 -0.86 6.19 7.30
C VAL A 102 0.27 5.43 6.59
N GLY A 103 0.04 4.99 5.35
CA GLY A 103 1.05 4.27 4.57
C GLY A 103 2.26 5.15 4.22
N TRP A 104 2.02 6.41 3.86
CA TRP A 104 3.08 7.37 3.62
C TRP A 104 3.87 7.68 4.89
N GLY A 105 3.17 7.88 6.01
CA GLY A 105 3.77 8.11 7.32
C GLY A 105 4.67 6.95 7.76
N VAL A 106 4.20 5.70 7.63
CA VAL A 106 5.01 4.53 8.02
C VAL A 106 6.32 4.47 7.21
N VAL A 107 6.24 4.70 5.89
CA VAL A 107 7.40 4.58 5.00
C VAL A 107 8.36 5.75 5.20
N LYS A 108 7.83 6.97 5.38
CA LYS A 108 8.67 8.15 5.58
C LYS A 108 9.49 8.03 6.87
N PHE A 109 8.88 7.54 7.95
CA PHE A 109 9.53 7.44 9.25
C PHE A 109 10.31 6.12 9.45
N SER A 110 10.06 5.09 8.63
CA SER A 110 10.91 3.88 8.59
C SER A 110 12.23 4.08 7.83
N GLY A 111 12.48 5.30 7.30
CA GLY A 111 13.65 5.60 6.48
C GLY A 111 13.50 5.23 5.00
N GLY A 112 12.27 5.15 4.49
CA GLY A 112 11.97 4.72 3.12
C GLY A 112 11.90 3.20 2.95
N LYS A 113 12.03 2.45 4.04
CA LYS A 113 12.07 0.99 4.05
C LYS A 113 10.66 0.38 3.92
N ARG A 114 10.58 -0.78 3.28
CA ARG A 114 9.33 -1.50 3.00
C ARG A 114 9.43 -2.96 3.45
N SER A 115 8.44 -3.43 4.21
CA SER A 115 8.38 -4.81 4.68
C SER A 115 6.96 -5.23 5.02
N HIS A 116 6.73 -6.55 5.07
CA HIS A 116 5.45 -7.11 5.50
C HIS A 116 5.07 -6.71 6.93
N GLY A 117 6.04 -6.52 7.84
CA GLY A 117 5.77 -6.04 9.19
C GLY A 117 5.21 -4.62 9.20
N LEU A 118 5.75 -3.72 8.36
CA LEU A 118 5.23 -2.36 8.22
C LEU A 118 3.83 -2.34 7.59
N GLN A 119 3.53 -3.28 6.67
CA GLN A 119 2.16 -3.43 6.14
C GLN A 119 1.15 -3.75 7.24
N ALA A 120 1.47 -4.70 8.12
CA ALA A 120 0.59 -5.07 9.22
C ALA A 120 0.34 -3.87 10.17
N ILE A 121 1.41 -3.14 10.53
CA ILE A 121 1.31 -1.93 11.36
C ILE A 121 0.42 -0.88 10.69
N SER A 122 0.64 -0.60 9.40
CA SER A 122 -0.17 0.37 8.66
C SER A 122 -1.64 -0.01 8.60
N ILE A 123 -1.97 -1.29 8.37
CA ILE A 123 -3.38 -1.74 8.38
C ILE A 123 -4.01 -1.50 9.75
N VAL A 124 -3.35 -1.93 10.83
CA VAL A 124 -3.88 -1.80 12.20
C VAL A 124 -4.11 -0.34 12.56
N VAL A 125 -3.13 0.53 12.27
CA VAL A 125 -3.23 1.97 12.55
C VAL A 125 -4.28 2.64 11.67
N ALA A 126 -4.39 2.26 10.39
CA ALA A 126 -5.39 2.82 9.49
C ALA A 126 -6.81 2.45 9.91
N LEU A 127 -7.04 1.20 10.33
CA LEU A 127 -8.33 0.76 10.89
C LEU A 127 -8.67 1.49 12.19
N ALA A 128 -7.72 1.60 13.12
CA ALA A 128 -7.92 2.36 14.35
C ALA A 128 -8.26 3.83 14.06
N SER A 129 -7.57 4.44 13.08
CA SER A 129 -7.79 5.83 12.66
C SER A 129 -9.14 6.01 11.98
N TYR A 130 -9.57 5.05 11.15
CA TYR A 130 -10.90 5.01 10.55
C TYR A 130 -11.98 4.98 11.65
N CYS A 131 -11.88 4.04 12.59
CA CYS A 131 -12.84 3.91 13.68
C CYS A 131 -12.91 5.19 14.54
N ALA A 132 -11.77 5.81 14.82
CA ALA A 132 -11.72 7.08 15.53
C ALA A 132 -12.40 8.21 14.75
N ALA A 133 -12.15 8.32 13.44
CA ALA A 133 -12.79 9.31 12.58
C ALA A 133 -14.32 9.14 12.56
N THR A 134 -14.80 7.91 12.33
CA THR A 134 -16.24 7.59 12.35
C THR A 134 -16.87 7.89 13.70
N TYR A 135 -16.20 7.54 14.80
CA TYR A 135 -16.67 7.88 16.15
C TYR A 135 -16.83 9.40 16.32
N PHE A 136 -15.83 10.20 15.94
CA PHE A 136 -15.91 11.66 16.08
C PHE A 136 -17.01 12.28 15.23
N VAL A 137 -17.19 11.77 14.01
CA VAL A 137 -18.28 12.18 13.10
C VAL A 137 -19.63 11.88 13.74
N ASN A 138 -19.88 10.64 14.14
CA ASN A 138 -21.14 10.21 14.73
C ASN A 138 -21.43 10.92 16.05
N MET A 139 -20.43 11.04 16.93
CA MET A 139 -20.53 11.81 18.17
C MET A 139 -20.97 13.26 17.91
N THR A 140 -20.38 13.92 16.90
CA THR A 140 -20.71 15.31 16.58
C THR A 140 -22.14 15.44 16.07
N PHE A 141 -22.57 14.56 15.17
CA PHE A 141 -23.93 14.58 14.64
C PHE A 141 -24.98 14.22 15.68
N ILE A 142 -24.72 13.21 16.52
CA ILE A 142 -25.61 12.82 17.61
C ILE A 142 -25.76 13.98 18.61
N ASN A 143 -24.66 14.61 19.02
CA ASN A 143 -24.73 15.77 19.93
C ASN A 143 -25.52 16.94 19.32
N ARG A 144 -25.34 17.24 18.03
CA ARG A 144 -26.14 18.26 17.33
C ARG A 144 -27.63 17.90 17.27
N ALA A 145 -27.96 16.62 17.17
CA ALA A 145 -29.35 16.15 17.18
C ALA A 145 -29.98 16.26 18.57
N LEU A 146 -29.24 15.88 19.63
CA LEU A 146 -29.67 16.00 21.03
C LEU A 146 -29.88 17.47 21.43
N GLU A 147 -28.98 18.36 21.04
CA GLU A 147 -29.11 19.81 21.29
C GLU A 147 -30.39 20.38 20.68
N LYS A 148 -30.77 19.93 19.48
CA LYS A 148 -32.04 20.34 18.84
C LYS A 148 -33.27 19.82 19.57
N GLN A 149 -33.14 18.73 20.32
CA GLN A 149 -34.21 18.14 21.14
C GLN A 149 -34.28 18.75 22.55
N GLY A 150 -33.33 19.63 22.91
CA GLY A 150 -33.26 20.23 24.25
C GLY A 150 -32.68 19.30 25.33
N GLU A 151 -32.07 18.18 24.92
CA GLU A 151 -31.41 17.23 25.81
C GLU A 151 -30.10 17.83 26.36
N ALA A 152 -29.91 17.78 27.68
CA ALA A 152 -28.68 18.26 28.33
C ALA A 152 -27.54 17.23 28.27
N MET A 153 -27.85 15.97 27.97
CA MET A 153 -26.87 14.89 27.90
C MET A 153 -26.06 14.99 26.60
N ARG A 154 -24.72 14.98 26.72
CA ARG A 154 -23.80 14.99 25.58
C ARG A 154 -22.87 13.79 25.62
N ILE A 155 -22.62 13.22 24.46
CA ILE A 155 -21.62 12.17 24.26
C ILE A 155 -20.25 12.84 24.13
N GLY A 156 -19.31 12.50 25.00
CA GLY A 156 -17.97 13.08 25.03
C GLY A 156 -16.88 12.15 24.48
N PHE A 157 -15.66 12.69 24.42
CA PHE A 157 -14.44 11.91 24.29
C PHE A 157 -13.58 12.17 25.55
N PRO A 158 -13.02 11.13 26.20
CA PRO A 158 -13.03 9.71 25.83
C PRO A 158 -14.40 9.02 26.04
N PRO A 159 -14.69 7.93 25.31
CA PRO A 159 -15.90 7.14 25.52
C PRO A 159 -15.92 6.55 26.93
N GLN A 160 -17.08 6.60 27.59
CA GLN A 160 -17.25 6.09 28.96
C GLN A 160 -17.12 4.56 29.06
N SER A 161 -17.40 3.85 27.96
CA SER A 161 -17.25 2.40 27.86
C SER A 161 -16.99 1.97 26.42
N PHE A 162 -16.36 0.81 26.25
CA PHE A 162 -16.19 0.20 24.92
C PHE A 162 -17.51 -0.15 24.26
N GLU A 163 -18.55 -0.47 25.04
CA GLU A 163 -19.90 -0.70 24.52
C GLU A 163 -20.50 0.57 23.91
N LEU A 164 -20.34 1.72 24.58
CA LEU A 164 -20.82 3.00 24.06
C LEU A 164 -20.04 3.40 22.80
N PHE A 165 -18.72 3.18 22.79
CA PHE A 165 -17.90 3.36 21.58
C PHE A 165 -18.41 2.49 20.42
N GLY A 166 -18.61 1.19 20.66
CA GLY A 166 -19.11 0.26 19.65
C GLY A 166 -20.50 0.62 19.15
N ARG A 167 -21.39 1.07 20.04
CA ARG A 167 -22.74 1.54 19.69
C ARG A 167 -22.70 2.79 18.81
N VAL A 168 -21.90 3.80 19.18
CA VAL A 168 -21.75 5.03 18.38
C VAL A 168 -21.13 4.72 17.01
N LEU A 169 -20.16 3.80 16.96
CA LEU A 169 -19.52 3.38 15.73
C LEU A 169 -20.50 2.62 14.81
N SER A 170 -21.37 1.77 15.38
CA SER A 170 -22.31 0.96 14.61
C SER A 170 -23.63 1.66 14.25
N SER A 171 -23.91 2.82 14.83
CA SER A 171 -25.15 3.59 14.58
C SER A 171 -25.43 3.88 13.11
N ASP A 172 -24.39 4.01 12.28
CA ASP A 172 -24.52 4.35 10.85
C ASP A 172 -23.75 3.36 9.95
N LEU A 173 -23.40 2.17 10.45
CA LEU A 173 -22.66 1.19 9.65
C LEU A 173 -23.49 0.72 8.45
N GLY A 174 -23.17 1.24 7.28
CA GLY A 174 -23.78 0.89 6.02
C GLY A 174 -22.86 0.06 5.12
N LEU A 175 -23.39 -0.39 3.97
CA LEU A 175 -22.61 -1.05 2.93
C LEU A 175 -21.44 -0.16 2.46
N MET A 176 -21.64 1.16 2.43
CA MET A 176 -20.61 2.11 2.00
C MET A 176 -19.42 2.17 2.97
N ASP A 177 -19.63 1.99 4.28
CA ASP A 177 -18.52 1.95 5.23
C ASP A 177 -17.61 0.75 5.00
N LEU A 178 -18.18 -0.39 4.61
CA LEU A 178 -17.39 -1.56 4.24
C LEU A 178 -16.49 -1.27 3.03
N VAL A 179 -17.02 -0.54 2.04
CA VAL A 179 -16.24 -0.08 0.88
C VAL A 179 -15.11 0.86 1.34
N PHE A 180 -15.40 1.81 2.23
CA PHE A 180 -14.39 2.76 2.72
C PHE A 180 -13.31 2.07 3.55
N VAL A 181 -13.68 1.15 4.43
CA VAL A 181 -12.73 0.31 5.18
C VAL A 181 -11.85 -0.47 4.22
N ALA A 182 -12.43 -1.11 3.19
CA ALA A 182 -11.65 -1.85 2.21
C ALA A 182 -10.64 -0.95 1.46
N ILE A 183 -11.06 0.26 1.07
CA ILE A 183 -10.18 1.25 0.43
C ILE A 183 -9.05 1.68 1.38
N VAL A 184 -9.37 2.00 2.63
CA VAL A 184 -8.40 2.44 3.64
C VAL A 184 -7.35 1.36 3.88
N VAL A 185 -7.79 0.11 4.05
CA VAL A 185 -6.92 -1.05 4.23
C VAL A 185 -6.05 -1.27 2.99
N TYR A 186 -6.64 -1.21 1.80
CA TYR A 186 -5.89 -1.39 0.55
C TYR A 186 -4.79 -0.34 0.38
N GLN A 187 -5.08 0.94 0.65
CA GLN A 187 -4.09 2.01 0.55
C GLN A 187 -3.01 1.88 1.64
N ALA A 188 -3.40 1.57 2.87
CA ALA A 188 -2.46 1.37 3.97
C ALA A 188 -1.55 0.15 3.75
N TRP A 189 -2.05 -0.91 3.11
CA TRP A 189 -1.29 -2.13 2.82
C TRP A 189 -0.37 -2.00 1.60
N SER A 190 -0.84 -1.33 0.54
CA SER A 190 -0.12 -1.28 -0.74
C SER A 190 1.15 -0.42 -0.68
N ILE A 191 1.14 0.68 0.07
CA ILE A 191 2.25 1.64 0.15
C ILE A 191 3.54 1.05 0.77
N PRO A 192 3.49 0.35 1.92
CA PRO A 192 4.67 -0.29 2.53
C PRO A 192 5.02 -1.68 1.94
N LYS A 193 4.40 -2.09 0.82
CA LYS A 193 4.62 -3.41 0.23
C LYS A 193 6.07 -3.62 -0.23
N PRO A 194 6.75 -4.71 0.18
CA PRO A 194 8.10 -5.00 -0.29
C PRO A 194 8.12 -5.30 -1.79
N VAL A 195 9.24 -4.98 -2.42
CA VAL A 195 9.45 -5.24 -3.85
C VAL A 195 9.70 -6.74 -4.04
N ALA A 196 8.89 -7.40 -4.86
CA ALA A 196 9.07 -8.81 -5.20
C ALA A 196 9.99 -8.94 -6.41
N LEU A 197 11.00 -9.81 -6.31
CA LEU A 197 11.91 -10.13 -7.41
C LEU A 197 11.32 -11.27 -8.26
N PRO A 198 11.56 -11.28 -9.58
CA PRO A 198 11.14 -12.40 -10.42
C PRO A 198 11.83 -13.70 -9.97
N PRO A 199 11.18 -14.87 -10.11
CA PRO A 199 11.76 -16.15 -9.74
C PRO A 199 13.11 -16.36 -10.42
N SER A 200 14.04 -17.00 -9.72
CA SER A 200 15.31 -17.40 -10.32
C SER A 200 15.06 -18.40 -11.43
N LEU A 201 15.87 -18.33 -12.49
CA LEU A 201 15.92 -19.40 -13.47
C LEU A 201 16.50 -20.63 -12.77
N THR A 202 15.62 -21.45 -12.20
CA THR A 202 15.99 -22.80 -11.79
C THR A 202 16.43 -23.55 -13.05
N THR A 203 17.70 -23.98 -13.02
CA THR A 203 18.39 -24.80 -14.02
C THR A 203 17.59 -26.01 -14.48
#